data_AF-A0A535RCV3-F1
#
_entry.id   AF-A0A535RCV3-F1
#
_cell.length_a   1.000
_cell.length_b   1.000
_cell.length_c   1.000
_cell.angle_alpha   90.00
_cell.angle_beta   90.00
_cell.angle_gamma   90.00
#
_symmetry.space_group_name_H-M   'P 1'
#
loop_
_entity.id
_entity.type
_entity.pdbx_description
1 polymer ?
#
loop_
_entity_poly.entity_id
_entity_poly.type
_entity_poly.pdbx_seq_one_letter_code
_entity_poly.pdbx_strand_id
1 'polypeptide(L)'
;MSRTSYHLGGANVRSGTHINMGAFSSSVQRYLRSSGYTQNQLADELGLHPKVLSRKLNGTDNAQLTHLEIQRIITTLARWYAITTQNEALQLLELAQVGPAIFGDDQWRTPPLSTLAAKNAQPVPFSSSSFPTYTHQHNLPAPTTRLIGREWEEGRLQHLLMRDEVRLVTLVGSGGSGKTRLALHVASKLVSMFAQGVWFVPLAGQRDPALVPMSIMEALNLQSTPGFPPLQSLITYLKRRQLLLVLDNFEQVGEATSVVAELLAAVPGLKVLATSRSVLRLSGEHKLSIPPLDVPNLFNVQEMEEISQSAAVQLFVERAQAMEPDFALTPENAVVIAQICARVDGLPLALELAAARIKVLPPRLLLARLVQARLPVLTRGARNLPNRQQTLRDTITWSYDLLSPAEQSWFRRMGIFAGGWSLEAAEAMMQGEIADSQGAHPFFSPLDMLEQLVDNSLLVQVQSANGQVRFTMLETLREYALERLADQGECERLRDWHACYYLREAEAAERGLRGPQQLVWLSKVGADRDNFRAALEWSLQRAKAGMSISAFSVLRQQSMEGCIPVAGSRTFSLQGVPGDGVLAIELCLRLS
;
A
#
# COMPACT_ATOMS: atom_id res chain seq x y z
N MET A 1 9.96 -31.62 -79.00
CA MET A 1 10.06 -30.27 -79.60
C MET A 1 9.04 -29.40 -78.89
N SER A 2 9.45 -28.63 -77.88
CA SER A 2 9.75 -27.18 -77.99
C SER A 2 8.44 -26.36 -77.99
N ARG A 3 8.18 -25.34 -77.18
CA ARG A 3 8.97 -24.48 -76.29
C ARG A 3 8.00 -23.72 -75.38
N THR A 4 8.48 -23.42 -74.18
CA THR A 4 7.92 -22.52 -73.16
C THR A 4 7.92 -21.06 -73.62
N SER A 5 6.93 -20.25 -73.23
CA SER A 5 7.05 -18.77 -73.05
C SER A 5 5.91 -18.23 -72.17
N TYR A 6 6.29 -17.40 -71.21
CA TYR A 6 5.53 -16.81 -70.10
C TYR A 6 4.84 -15.47 -70.44
N HIS A 7 4.01 -15.00 -69.50
CA HIS A 7 3.39 -13.66 -69.29
C HIS A 7 1.98 -13.46 -69.90
N LEU A 8 0.96 -12.89 -69.23
CA LEU A 8 0.84 -11.98 -68.06
C LEU A 8 -0.62 -11.99 -67.53
N GLY A 9 -0.81 -11.72 -66.23
CA GLY A 9 -1.96 -10.94 -65.75
C GLY A 9 -3.17 -11.71 -65.16
N GLY A 10 -3.19 -11.87 -63.84
CA GLY A 10 -4.37 -12.34 -63.11
C GLY A 10 -4.13 -12.31 -61.61
N ALA A 11 -4.09 -11.11 -61.03
CA ALA A 11 -4.11 -10.92 -59.59
C ALA A 11 -5.41 -11.53 -59.03
N ASN A 12 -5.31 -12.52 -58.15
CA ASN A 12 -6.42 -12.88 -57.29
C ASN A 12 -5.93 -13.05 -55.87
N VAL A 13 -6.31 -12.05 -55.07
CA VAL A 13 -6.06 -11.88 -53.65
C VAL A 13 -6.68 -13.05 -52.90
N ARG A 14 -5.85 -13.83 -52.18
CA ARG A 14 -6.32 -14.73 -51.12
C ARG A 14 -6.50 -13.90 -49.85
N SER A 15 -7.70 -13.36 -49.61
CA SER A 15 -8.05 -12.77 -48.32
C SER A 15 -8.49 -13.86 -47.35
N GLY A 16 -7.53 -14.47 -46.64
CA GLY A 16 -7.80 -15.24 -45.43
C GLY A 16 -7.94 -14.30 -44.25
N THR A 17 -9.17 -14.02 -43.81
CA THR A 17 -9.45 -13.34 -42.55
C THR A 17 -9.02 -14.25 -41.41
N HIS A 18 -7.78 -14.09 -40.93
CA HIS A 18 -7.30 -14.78 -39.74
C HIS A 18 -8.10 -14.33 -38.51
N ILE A 19 -8.75 -15.28 -37.85
CA ILE A 19 -9.52 -15.07 -36.62
C ILE A 19 -8.56 -14.64 -35.51
N ASN A 20 -8.75 -13.46 -34.92
CA ASN A 20 -7.84 -12.91 -33.91
C ASN A 20 -8.16 -13.39 -32.48
N MET A 21 -8.23 -14.71 -32.29
CA MET A 21 -8.43 -15.32 -30.97
C MET A 21 -7.33 -14.95 -29.97
N GLY A 22 -6.12 -14.65 -30.45
CA GLY A 22 -5.03 -14.15 -29.62
C GLY A 22 -5.34 -12.80 -28.97
N ALA A 23 -5.96 -11.87 -29.69
CA ALA A 23 -6.34 -10.56 -29.14
C ALA A 23 -7.54 -10.63 -28.18
N PHE A 24 -8.52 -11.50 -28.46
CA PHE A 24 -9.62 -11.77 -27.52
C PHE A 24 -9.08 -12.35 -26.21
N SER A 25 -8.28 -13.43 -26.30
CA SER A 25 -7.67 -14.09 -25.14
C SER A 25 -6.79 -13.14 -24.32
N SER A 26 -5.96 -12.35 -25.00
CA SER A 26 -5.11 -11.34 -24.36
C SER A 26 -5.92 -10.26 -23.66
N SER A 27 -7.07 -9.85 -24.23
CA SER A 27 -7.96 -8.87 -23.61
C SER A 27 -8.70 -9.46 -22.41
N VAL A 28 -9.21 -10.70 -22.50
CA VAL A 28 -9.79 -11.40 -21.34
C VAL A 28 -8.75 -11.55 -20.22
N GLN A 29 -7.53 -12.00 -20.53
CA GLN A 29 -6.46 -12.10 -19.53
C GLN A 29 -6.07 -10.75 -18.95
N ARG A 30 -6.08 -9.67 -19.74
CA ARG A 30 -5.85 -8.31 -19.26
C ARG A 30 -6.92 -7.91 -18.25
N TYR A 31 -8.20 -8.13 -18.57
CA TYR A 31 -9.32 -7.83 -17.66
C TYR A 31 -9.27 -8.68 -16.40
N LEU A 32 -8.95 -9.97 -16.50
CA LEU A 32 -8.76 -10.86 -15.34
C LEU A 32 -7.61 -10.36 -14.44
N ARG A 33 -6.45 -10.05 -15.02
CA ARG A 33 -5.29 -9.53 -14.28
C ARG A 33 -5.59 -8.19 -13.61
N SER A 34 -6.23 -7.25 -14.32
CA SER A 34 -6.57 -5.93 -13.77
C SER A 34 -7.64 -5.99 -12.68
N SER A 35 -8.46 -7.03 -12.67
CA SER A 35 -9.51 -7.25 -11.66
C SER A 35 -9.12 -8.26 -10.56
N GLY A 36 -7.91 -8.81 -10.61
CA GLY A 36 -7.40 -9.76 -9.61
C GLY A 36 -8.03 -11.16 -9.69
N TYR A 37 -8.78 -11.46 -10.76
CA TYR A 37 -9.34 -12.79 -11.00
C TYR A 37 -8.36 -13.66 -11.77
N THR A 38 -8.34 -14.95 -11.46
CA THR A 38 -7.53 -15.93 -12.17
C THR A 38 -8.34 -16.60 -13.28
N GLN A 39 -7.65 -17.11 -14.29
CA GLN A 39 -8.30 -17.93 -15.32
C GLN A 39 -8.92 -19.21 -14.74
N ASN A 40 -8.40 -19.72 -13.62
CA ASN A 40 -9.00 -20.86 -12.92
C ASN A 40 -10.38 -20.50 -12.37
N GLN A 41 -10.51 -19.34 -11.71
CA GLN A 41 -11.81 -18.85 -11.24
C GLN A 41 -12.78 -18.62 -12.40
N LEU A 42 -12.29 -18.15 -13.56
CA LEU A 42 -13.14 -18.00 -14.74
C LEU A 42 -13.61 -19.36 -15.26
N ALA A 43 -12.74 -20.37 -15.24
CA ALA A 43 -13.10 -21.73 -15.62
C ALA A 43 -14.17 -22.31 -14.67
N ASP A 44 -14.02 -22.09 -13.37
CA ASP A 44 -14.98 -22.54 -12.35
C ASP A 44 -16.37 -21.92 -12.58
N GLU A 45 -16.46 -20.60 -12.83
CA GLU A 45 -17.73 -19.92 -13.16
C GLU A 45 -18.35 -20.39 -14.48
N LEU A 46 -17.52 -20.81 -15.43
CA LEU A 46 -17.97 -21.37 -16.71
C LEU A 46 -18.38 -22.84 -16.57
N GLY A 47 -18.10 -23.50 -15.45
CA GLY A 47 -18.28 -24.95 -15.28
C GLY A 47 -17.34 -25.76 -16.17
N LEU A 48 -16.16 -25.21 -16.48
CA LEU A 48 -15.14 -25.82 -17.32
C LEU A 48 -13.91 -26.15 -16.49
N HIS A 49 -13.21 -27.24 -16.84
CA HIS A 49 -11.92 -27.52 -16.24
C HIS A 49 -10.88 -26.46 -16.68
N PRO A 50 -9.99 -25.95 -15.81
CA PRO A 50 -9.05 -24.87 -16.15
C PRO A 50 -8.17 -25.13 -17.38
N LYS A 51 -7.69 -26.37 -17.55
CA LYS A 51 -6.94 -26.79 -18.74
C LYS A 51 -7.76 -26.71 -20.03
N VAL A 52 -9.07 -26.95 -19.96
CA VAL A 52 -9.97 -26.87 -21.13
C VAL A 52 -10.18 -25.43 -21.54
N LEU A 53 -10.45 -24.54 -20.58
CA LEU A 53 -10.57 -23.10 -20.87
C LEU A 53 -9.25 -22.54 -21.43
N SER A 54 -8.10 -22.96 -20.91
CA SER A 54 -6.79 -22.55 -21.41
C SER A 54 -6.54 -22.98 -22.85
N ARG A 55 -6.89 -24.22 -23.22
CA ARG A 55 -6.79 -24.67 -24.61
C ARG A 55 -7.70 -23.87 -25.55
N LYS A 56 -8.94 -23.61 -25.13
CA LYS A 56 -9.93 -22.84 -25.92
C LYS A 56 -9.53 -21.37 -26.10
N LEU A 57 -8.96 -20.74 -25.07
CA LEU A 57 -8.49 -19.35 -25.16
C LEU A 57 -7.21 -19.21 -26.00
N ASN A 58 -6.33 -20.23 -25.98
CA ASN A 58 -5.08 -20.21 -26.73
C ASN A 58 -5.19 -20.82 -28.14
N GLY A 59 -6.37 -21.33 -28.53
CA GLY A 59 -6.61 -21.92 -29.84
C GLY A 59 -5.81 -23.21 -30.11
N THR A 60 -5.43 -23.96 -29.06
CA THR A 60 -4.68 -25.22 -29.20
C THR A 60 -5.62 -26.40 -29.44
N ASP A 61 -5.18 -27.37 -30.26
CA ASP A 61 -5.90 -28.62 -30.59
C ASP A 61 -7.31 -28.46 -31.19
N ASN A 62 -7.52 -27.48 -32.08
CA ASN A 62 -8.83 -27.17 -32.70
C ASN A 62 -9.96 -26.86 -31.71
N ALA A 63 -9.64 -26.57 -30.44
CA ALA A 63 -10.64 -26.23 -29.43
C ALA A 63 -11.10 -24.77 -29.61
N GLN A 64 -12.36 -24.56 -29.99
CA GLN A 64 -12.96 -23.23 -30.17
C GLN A 64 -13.89 -22.86 -29.01
N LEU A 65 -13.95 -21.57 -28.69
CA LEU A 65 -14.98 -21.03 -27.81
C LEU A 65 -16.31 -21.01 -28.55
N THR A 66 -17.35 -21.54 -27.91
CA THR A 66 -18.72 -21.43 -28.41
C THR A 66 -19.29 -20.04 -28.15
N HIS A 67 -20.31 -19.65 -28.91
CA HIS A 67 -21.06 -18.40 -28.68
C HIS A 67 -21.58 -18.30 -27.23
N LEU A 68 -22.09 -19.40 -26.68
CA LEU A 68 -22.55 -19.44 -25.29
C LEU A 68 -21.40 -19.22 -24.28
N GLU A 69 -20.22 -19.76 -24.55
CA GLU A 69 -19.03 -19.54 -23.69
C GLU A 69 -18.56 -18.08 -23.77
N ILE A 70 -18.62 -17.44 -24.95
CA ILE A 70 -18.28 -16.02 -25.12
C ILE A 70 -19.26 -15.13 -24.34
N GLN A 71 -20.58 -15.41 -24.44
CA GLN A 71 -21.58 -14.70 -23.64
C GLN A 71 -21.32 -14.85 -22.15
N ARG A 72 -21.04 -16.08 -21.69
CA ARG A 72 -20.76 -16.34 -20.28
C ARG A 72 -19.47 -15.67 -19.83
N ILE A 73 -18.41 -15.66 -20.63
CA ILE A 73 -17.17 -14.92 -20.32
C ILE A 73 -17.50 -13.43 -20.12
N ILE A 74 -18.18 -12.80 -21.07
CA ILE A 74 -18.46 -11.35 -21.01
C ILE A 74 -19.41 -11.00 -19.85
N THR A 75 -20.45 -11.81 -19.62
CA THR A 75 -21.36 -11.60 -18.47
C THR A 75 -20.69 -11.86 -17.14
N THR A 76 -19.80 -12.85 -17.04
CA THR A 76 -18.98 -13.09 -15.84
C THR A 76 -18.01 -11.94 -15.61
N LEU A 77 -17.35 -11.43 -16.65
CA LEU A 77 -16.49 -10.25 -16.55
C LEU A 77 -17.28 -9.00 -16.12
N ALA A 78 -18.49 -8.79 -16.66
CA ALA A 78 -19.35 -7.69 -16.24
C ALA A 78 -19.82 -7.84 -14.77
N ARG A 79 -20.19 -9.06 -14.37
CA ARG A 79 -20.57 -9.38 -12.99
C ARG A 79 -19.43 -9.17 -11.99
N TRP A 80 -18.22 -9.48 -12.42
CA TRP A 80 -16.98 -9.27 -11.67
C TRP A 80 -16.48 -7.84 -11.74
N TYR A 81 -17.16 -6.96 -12.47
CA TYR A 81 -16.71 -5.60 -12.77
C TYR A 81 -15.32 -5.56 -13.41
N ALA A 82 -14.89 -6.66 -14.03
CA ALA A 82 -13.66 -6.74 -14.81
C ALA A 82 -13.79 -5.97 -16.13
N ILE A 83 -15.02 -5.78 -16.62
CA ILE A 83 -15.40 -4.77 -17.59
C ILE A 83 -16.44 -3.84 -16.96
N THR A 84 -16.37 -2.55 -17.25
CA THR A 84 -17.15 -1.50 -16.59
C THR A 84 -17.97 -0.65 -17.56
N THR A 85 -17.67 -0.72 -18.86
CA THR A 85 -18.37 0.03 -19.90
C THR A 85 -18.98 -0.88 -20.95
N GLN A 86 -20.04 -0.40 -21.59
CA GLN A 86 -20.68 -1.15 -22.68
C GLN A 86 -19.72 -1.29 -23.88
N ASN A 87 -18.81 -0.33 -24.06
CA ASN A 87 -17.79 -0.40 -25.12
C ASN A 87 -16.82 -1.57 -24.92
N GLU A 88 -16.40 -1.87 -23.69
CA GLU A 88 -15.49 -2.99 -23.42
C GLU A 88 -16.17 -4.33 -23.73
N ALA A 89 -17.46 -4.46 -23.41
CA ALA A 89 -18.24 -5.63 -23.81
C ALA A 89 -18.35 -5.75 -25.34
N LEU A 90 -18.63 -4.64 -26.04
CA LEU A 90 -18.72 -4.61 -27.50
C LEU A 90 -17.36 -4.87 -28.17
N GLN A 91 -16.27 -4.37 -27.62
CA GLN A 91 -14.91 -4.65 -28.09
C GLN A 91 -14.54 -6.12 -27.91
N LEU A 92 -14.90 -6.75 -26.79
CA LEU A 92 -14.70 -8.19 -26.60
C LEU A 92 -15.49 -9.02 -27.62
N LEU A 93 -16.73 -8.60 -27.93
CA LEU A 93 -17.54 -9.24 -28.98
C LEU A 93 -16.90 -9.07 -30.36
N GLU A 94 -16.44 -7.87 -30.70
CA GLU A 94 -15.74 -7.58 -31.95
C GLU A 94 -14.45 -8.41 -32.09
N LEU A 95 -13.65 -8.50 -31.03
CA LEU A 95 -12.44 -9.34 -30.99
C LEU A 95 -12.76 -10.83 -31.12
N ALA A 96 -13.89 -11.28 -30.58
CA ALA A 96 -14.39 -12.64 -30.76
C ALA A 96 -15.03 -12.89 -32.13
N GLN A 97 -15.14 -11.86 -32.98
CA GLN A 97 -15.83 -11.88 -34.28
C GLN A 97 -17.32 -12.26 -34.17
N VAL A 98 -17.94 -11.85 -33.07
CA VAL A 98 -19.35 -12.07 -32.77
C VAL A 98 -20.06 -10.71 -32.68
N GLY A 99 -21.22 -10.58 -33.32
CA GLY A 99 -22.01 -9.34 -33.24
C GLY A 99 -22.73 -9.14 -31.89
N PRO A 100 -23.17 -7.91 -31.57
CA PRO A 100 -23.89 -7.60 -30.33
C PRO A 100 -25.22 -8.35 -30.18
N ALA A 101 -25.79 -8.80 -31.30
CA ALA A 101 -27.00 -9.61 -31.37
C ALA A 101 -26.87 -11.00 -30.73
N ILE A 102 -25.65 -11.41 -30.31
CA ILE A 102 -25.50 -12.58 -29.47
C ILE A 102 -26.24 -12.40 -28.14
N PHE A 103 -26.29 -11.18 -27.60
CA PHE A 103 -27.11 -10.86 -26.43
C PHE A 103 -28.47 -10.33 -26.89
N GLY A 104 -29.55 -10.85 -26.31
CA GLY A 104 -30.88 -10.28 -26.52
C GLY A 104 -31.02 -8.89 -25.88
N ASP A 105 -31.94 -8.06 -26.38
CA ASP A 105 -32.19 -6.72 -25.83
C ASP A 105 -32.51 -6.74 -24.33
N ASP A 106 -33.21 -7.76 -23.86
CA ASP A 106 -33.51 -7.96 -22.44
C ASP A 106 -32.26 -8.26 -21.60
N GLN A 107 -31.25 -8.94 -22.19
CA GLN A 107 -30.00 -9.23 -21.50
C GLN A 107 -29.14 -7.98 -21.34
N TRP A 108 -29.13 -7.08 -22.33
CA TRP A 108 -28.49 -5.76 -22.19
C TRP A 108 -29.18 -4.86 -21.16
N ARG A 109 -30.48 -5.06 -20.93
CA ARG A 109 -31.30 -4.26 -20.00
C ARG A 109 -31.37 -4.84 -18.58
N THR A 110 -30.77 -6.00 -18.33
CA THR A 110 -30.74 -6.63 -17.01
C THR A 110 -29.31 -6.77 -16.48
N PRO A 111 -29.10 -6.75 -15.13
CA PRO A 111 -27.79 -6.98 -14.57
C PRO A 111 -27.25 -8.37 -14.94
N PRO A 112 -25.95 -8.52 -15.23
CA PRO A 112 -24.87 -7.54 -15.01
C PRO A 112 -24.54 -6.66 -16.23
N LEU A 113 -25.20 -6.80 -17.38
CA LEU A 113 -24.86 -5.99 -18.56
C LEU A 113 -25.45 -4.58 -18.48
N SER A 114 -26.60 -4.41 -17.83
CA SER A 114 -27.22 -3.10 -17.62
C SER A 114 -26.45 -2.18 -16.68
N THR A 115 -25.48 -2.72 -15.92
CA THR A 115 -24.62 -1.93 -15.02
C THR A 115 -23.38 -1.38 -15.73
N LEU A 116 -23.15 -1.73 -17.00
CA LEU A 116 -22.07 -1.20 -17.80
C LEU A 116 -22.39 0.23 -18.25
N ALA A 117 -21.50 1.19 -17.99
CA ALA A 117 -21.73 2.57 -18.35
C ALA A 117 -21.87 2.75 -19.88
N ALA A 118 -22.98 3.34 -20.33
CA ALA A 118 -23.26 3.60 -21.74
C ALA A 118 -22.48 4.84 -22.25
N LYS A 119 -22.04 4.79 -23.51
CA LYS A 119 -21.36 5.92 -24.16
C LYS A 119 -22.41 6.92 -24.69
N ASN A 120 -22.20 8.20 -24.39
CA ASN A 120 -22.98 9.39 -24.81
C ASN A 120 -24.15 9.80 -23.92
N ALA A 121 -23.84 10.50 -22.82
CA ALA A 121 -24.70 11.58 -22.33
C ALA A 121 -23.94 12.90 -22.53
N GLN A 122 -24.17 13.59 -23.66
CA GLN A 122 -23.89 15.02 -23.75
C GLN A 122 -24.90 15.78 -22.89
N PRO A 123 -24.51 16.90 -22.25
CA PRO A 123 -25.41 17.66 -21.39
C PRO A 123 -26.45 18.38 -22.25
N VAL A 124 -27.72 17.96 -22.17
CA VAL A 124 -28.84 18.66 -22.78
C VAL A 124 -29.22 19.85 -21.88
N PRO A 125 -29.50 21.05 -22.40
CA PRO A 125 -29.87 22.20 -21.57
C PRO A 125 -31.19 21.94 -20.85
N PHE A 126 -31.24 22.40 -19.59
CA PHE A 126 -32.39 22.32 -18.70
C PHE A 126 -33.71 22.72 -19.38
N SER A 127 -34.68 21.80 -19.37
CA SER A 127 -36.10 22.15 -19.38
C SER A 127 -36.70 21.78 -18.02
N SER A 128 -37.15 22.80 -17.32
CA SER A 128 -37.86 22.73 -16.05
C SER A 128 -39.17 21.95 -16.20
N SER A 129 -39.23 20.78 -15.55
CA SER A 129 -40.51 20.21 -15.10
C SER A 129 -40.29 19.48 -13.79
N SER A 130 -41.02 19.95 -12.79
CA SER A 130 -41.06 19.56 -11.39
C SER A 130 -41.17 18.05 -11.16
N PHE A 131 -40.08 17.47 -10.66
CA PHE A 131 -40.09 16.32 -9.76
C PHE A 131 -39.55 16.80 -8.40
N PRO A 132 -39.96 16.23 -7.26
CA PRO A 132 -39.35 16.56 -5.98
C PRO A 132 -37.89 16.09 -6.00
N THR A 133 -36.99 17.00 -6.35
CA THR A 133 -35.55 16.78 -6.33
C THR A 133 -35.14 16.70 -4.86
N TYR A 134 -34.84 15.50 -4.35
CA TYR A 134 -33.98 15.41 -3.17
C TYR A 134 -32.63 15.99 -3.60
N THR A 135 -32.35 17.25 -3.24
CA THR A 135 -30.99 17.78 -3.29
C THR A 135 -30.17 16.90 -2.35
N HIS A 136 -29.36 15.99 -2.88
CA HIS A 136 -28.57 15.09 -2.06
C HIS A 136 -27.69 15.93 -1.11
N GLN A 137 -27.92 15.80 0.20
CA GLN A 137 -27.30 16.65 1.21
C GLN A 137 -25.87 16.18 1.52
N HIS A 138 -24.90 17.08 1.51
CA HIS A 138 -23.55 16.78 1.96
C HIS A 138 -22.80 18.04 2.38
N ASN A 139 -21.75 17.88 3.20
CA ASN A 139 -20.80 18.94 3.57
C ASN A 139 -19.36 18.64 3.08
N LEU A 140 -19.20 17.69 2.15
CA LEU A 140 -17.90 17.27 1.63
C LEU A 140 -17.15 18.46 0.98
N PRO A 141 -15.86 18.68 1.33
CA PRO A 141 -15.04 19.70 0.66
C PRO A 141 -14.82 19.33 -0.82
N ALA A 142 -14.79 20.35 -1.68
CA ALA A 142 -14.52 20.16 -3.10
C ALA A 142 -13.06 19.71 -3.32
N PRO A 143 -12.81 18.67 -4.13
CA PRO A 143 -11.45 18.25 -4.44
C PRO A 143 -10.75 19.33 -5.26
N THR A 144 -9.53 19.70 -4.86
CA THR A 144 -8.70 20.69 -5.56
C THR A 144 -7.71 20.06 -6.54
N THR A 145 -7.53 18.74 -6.46
CA THR A 145 -6.60 17.95 -7.27
C THR A 145 -7.21 16.59 -7.56
N ARG A 146 -6.80 15.94 -8.66
CA ARG A 146 -7.26 14.58 -8.95
C ARG A 146 -6.65 13.56 -8.00
N LEU A 147 -7.37 12.47 -7.77
CA LEU A 147 -6.85 11.27 -7.11
C LEU A 147 -6.07 10.44 -8.15
N ILE A 148 -4.86 9.98 -7.81
CA ILE A 148 -3.95 9.27 -8.72
C ILE A 148 -3.58 7.93 -8.12
N GLY A 149 -3.67 6.85 -8.89
CA GLY A 149 -3.12 5.54 -8.52
C GLY A 149 -3.84 4.90 -7.34
N ARG A 150 -5.17 5.12 -7.26
CA ARG A 150 -6.03 4.61 -6.19
C ARG A 150 -7.26 3.89 -6.73
N GLU A 151 -7.22 3.48 -7.99
CA GLU A 151 -8.36 2.88 -8.69
C GLU A 151 -8.80 1.58 -8.01
N TRP A 152 -7.84 0.78 -7.52
CA TRP A 152 -8.11 -0.45 -6.80
C TRP A 152 -8.75 -0.21 -5.42
N GLU A 153 -8.16 0.67 -4.61
CA GLU A 153 -8.69 1.00 -3.28
C GLU A 153 -10.05 1.70 -3.38
N GLU A 154 -10.24 2.55 -4.39
CA GLU A 154 -11.50 3.21 -4.68
C GLU A 154 -12.60 2.19 -4.99
N GLY A 155 -12.36 1.27 -5.93
CA GLY A 155 -13.32 0.24 -6.29
C GLY A 155 -13.63 -0.69 -5.12
N ARG A 156 -12.61 -1.07 -4.34
CA ARG A 156 -12.77 -1.92 -3.15
C ARG A 156 -13.60 -1.23 -2.07
N LEU A 157 -13.35 0.05 -1.81
CA LEU A 157 -14.08 0.82 -0.81
C LEU A 157 -15.54 1.02 -1.23
N GLN A 158 -15.81 1.34 -2.50
CA GLN A 158 -17.16 1.44 -3.02
C GLN A 158 -17.91 0.11 -2.88
N HIS A 159 -17.29 -0.99 -3.29
CA HIS A 159 -17.90 -2.31 -3.17
C HIS A 159 -18.24 -2.67 -1.71
N LEU A 160 -17.34 -2.40 -0.77
CA LEU A 160 -17.62 -2.61 0.66
C LEU A 160 -18.79 -1.74 1.12
N LEU A 161 -18.78 -0.44 0.82
CA LEU A 161 -19.84 0.48 1.25
C LEU A 161 -21.19 0.23 0.58
N MET A 162 -21.24 -0.47 -0.56
CA MET A 162 -22.49 -0.84 -1.23
C MET A 162 -23.15 -2.10 -0.63
N ARG A 163 -22.43 -2.93 0.12
CA ARG A 163 -23.00 -4.12 0.77
C ARG A 163 -23.83 -3.75 1.99
N ASP A 164 -25.08 -4.19 2.08
CA ASP A 164 -26.01 -3.79 3.14
C ASP A 164 -25.53 -4.19 4.54
N GLU A 165 -24.89 -5.36 4.65
CA GLU A 165 -24.34 -5.88 5.90
C GLU A 165 -23.08 -5.13 6.37
N VAL A 166 -22.38 -4.43 5.46
CA VAL A 166 -21.17 -3.67 5.79
C VAL A 166 -21.56 -2.27 6.25
N ARG A 167 -21.41 -2.02 7.54
CA ARG A 167 -21.82 -0.77 8.19
C ARG A 167 -20.67 0.04 8.79
N LEU A 168 -19.49 -0.56 8.92
CA LEU A 168 -18.28 0.11 9.37
C LEU A 168 -17.11 -0.30 8.48
N VAL A 169 -16.49 0.69 7.82
CA VAL A 169 -15.24 0.52 7.08
C VAL A 169 -14.21 1.49 7.64
N THR A 170 -13.02 0.99 7.97
CA THR A 170 -11.91 1.80 8.46
C THR A 170 -10.76 1.78 7.46
N LEU A 171 -10.40 2.95 6.94
CA LEU A 171 -9.20 3.13 6.14
C LEU A 171 -8.00 3.23 7.08
N VAL A 172 -7.06 2.29 6.94
CA VAL A 172 -5.87 2.17 7.80
C VAL A 172 -4.62 2.40 6.95
N GLY A 173 -3.61 3.09 7.46
CA GLY A 173 -2.37 3.33 6.72
C GLY A 173 -1.51 4.41 7.35
N SER A 174 -0.28 4.55 6.87
CA SER A 174 0.70 5.48 7.41
C SER A 174 0.27 6.96 7.28
N GLY A 175 0.89 7.82 8.08
CA GLY A 175 0.69 9.27 7.97
C GLY A 175 1.07 9.75 6.56
N GLY A 176 0.18 10.49 5.90
CA GLY A 176 0.42 11.00 4.55
C GLY A 176 0.16 10.01 3.40
N SER A 177 -0.39 8.81 3.66
CA SER A 177 -0.72 7.82 2.61
C SER A 177 -1.93 8.19 1.73
N GLY A 178 -2.71 9.22 2.11
CA GLY A 178 -3.84 9.71 1.32
C GLY A 178 -5.23 9.20 1.75
N LYS A 179 -5.36 8.56 2.92
CA LYS A 179 -6.63 8.04 3.46
C LYS A 179 -7.79 9.04 3.37
N THR A 180 -7.60 10.26 3.87
CA THR A 180 -8.62 11.32 3.85
C THR A 180 -9.06 11.68 2.44
N ARG A 181 -8.12 11.80 1.49
CA ARG A 181 -8.45 12.11 0.09
C ARG A 181 -9.23 10.97 -0.57
N LEU A 182 -8.84 9.72 -0.35
CA LEU A 182 -9.58 8.57 -0.85
C LEU A 182 -11.00 8.50 -0.25
N ALA A 183 -11.12 8.68 1.07
CA ALA A 183 -12.41 8.68 1.76
C ALA A 183 -13.35 9.74 1.19
N LEU A 184 -12.87 10.97 1.05
CA LEU A 184 -13.65 12.09 0.49
C LEU A 184 -14.03 11.87 -0.98
N HIS A 185 -13.10 11.35 -1.78
CA HIS A 185 -13.35 11.05 -3.19
C HIS A 185 -14.43 9.98 -3.35
N VAL A 186 -14.35 8.87 -2.62
CA VAL A 186 -15.38 7.82 -2.65
C VAL A 186 -16.69 8.31 -2.06
N ALA A 187 -16.65 9.03 -0.94
CA ALA A 187 -17.82 9.65 -0.33
C ALA A 187 -18.57 10.55 -1.34
N SER A 188 -17.85 11.34 -2.14
CA SER A 188 -18.44 12.21 -3.16
C SER A 188 -19.19 11.44 -4.26
N LYS A 189 -18.69 10.26 -4.63
CA LYS A 189 -19.33 9.38 -5.63
C LYS A 189 -20.56 8.65 -5.09
N LEU A 190 -20.66 8.51 -3.77
CA LEU A 190 -21.76 7.82 -3.09
C LEU A 190 -22.87 8.75 -2.57
N VAL A 191 -22.77 10.06 -2.79
CA VAL A 191 -23.75 11.05 -2.33
C VAL A 191 -25.18 10.70 -2.74
N SER A 192 -25.37 10.19 -3.96
CA SER A 192 -26.70 9.82 -4.46
C SER A 192 -27.26 8.51 -3.90
N MET A 193 -26.42 7.69 -3.27
CA MET A 193 -26.79 6.36 -2.75
C MET A 193 -27.43 6.42 -1.36
N PHE A 194 -27.23 7.53 -0.63
CA PHE A 194 -27.74 7.68 0.74
C PHE A 194 -28.88 8.69 0.77
N ALA A 195 -30.05 8.26 1.25
CA ALA A 195 -31.27 9.09 1.25
C ALA A 195 -31.13 10.38 2.09
N GLN A 196 -30.31 10.36 3.15
CA GLN A 196 -29.96 11.51 3.97
C GLN A 196 -28.52 11.97 3.75
N GLY A 197 -27.91 11.50 2.66
CA GLY A 197 -26.65 12.02 2.15
C GLY A 197 -25.40 11.56 2.90
N VAL A 198 -24.33 12.33 2.73
CA VAL A 198 -22.97 11.97 3.18
C VAL A 198 -22.36 13.13 3.95
N TRP A 199 -21.84 12.85 5.14
CA TRP A 199 -21.41 13.89 6.08
C TRP A 199 -19.99 13.62 6.57
N PHE A 200 -19.11 14.59 6.36
CA PHE A 200 -17.73 14.61 6.80
C PHE A 200 -17.59 15.27 8.17
N VAL A 201 -16.87 14.59 9.07
CA VAL A 201 -16.61 15.01 10.44
C VAL A 201 -15.10 15.00 10.67
N PRO A 202 -14.42 16.16 10.58
CA PRO A 202 -12.98 16.24 10.83
C PRO A 202 -12.70 16.18 12.34
N LEU A 203 -12.00 15.13 12.81
CA LEU A 203 -11.62 14.96 14.22
C LEU A 203 -10.18 15.41 14.49
N ALA A 204 -9.50 15.97 13.48
CA ALA A 204 -8.08 16.35 13.49
C ALA A 204 -7.63 17.34 14.59
N GLY A 205 -8.55 18.02 15.26
CA GLY A 205 -8.29 18.91 16.39
C GLY A 205 -8.98 18.49 17.69
N GLN A 206 -9.66 17.33 17.69
CA GLN A 206 -10.42 16.85 18.82
C GLN A 206 -9.59 15.87 19.63
N ARG A 207 -9.39 16.16 20.91
CA ARG A 207 -8.66 15.26 21.83
C ARG A 207 -9.56 14.64 22.89
N ASP A 208 -10.73 15.23 23.13
CA ASP A 208 -11.68 14.71 24.09
C ASP A 208 -12.69 13.80 23.37
N PRO A 209 -12.68 12.47 23.65
CA PRO A 209 -13.63 11.52 23.10
C PRO A 209 -15.09 11.89 23.39
N ALA A 210 -15.36 12.55 24.52
CA ALA A 210 -16.71 12.94 24.93
C ALA A 210 -17.32 14.02 24.04
N LEU A 211 -16.49 14.75 23.28
CA LEU A 211 -16.93 15.79 22.36
C LEU A 211 -17.21 15.27 20.93
N VAL A 212 -16.90 14.00 20.62
CA VAL A 212 -17.17 13.41 19.30
C VAL A 212 -18.66 13.48 18.91
N PRO A 213 -19.62 13.16 19.80
CA PRO A 213 -21.04 13.37 19.50
C PRO A 213 -21.35 14.82 19.11
N MET A 214 -20.77 15.81 19.79
CA MET A 214 -20.99 17.22 19.46
C MET A 214 -20.44 17.57 18.07
N SER A 215 -19.25 17.09 17.72
CA SER A 215 -18.66 17.30 16.39
C SER A 215 -19.51 16.67 15.27
N ILE A 216 -20.13 15.52 15.51
CA ILE A 216 -21.07 14.89 14.56
C ILE A 216 -22.35 15.75 14.43
N MET A 217 -22.87 16.27 15.55
CA MET A 217 -24.05 17.15 15.54
C MET A 217 -23.79 18.43 14.75
N GLU A 218 -22.63 19.07 14.98
CA GLU A 218 -22.21 20.26 14.24
C GLU A 218 -22.13 20.00 12.74
N ALA A 219 -21.50 18.90 12.32
CA ALA A 219 -21.41 18.53 10.91
C ALA A 219 -22.79 18.32 10.27
N LEU A 220 -23.75 17.75 11.01
CA LEU A 220 -25.13 17.54 10.60
C LEU A 220 -26.01 18.80 10.72
N ASN A 221 -25.46 19.93 11.18
CA ASN A 221 -26.19 21.16 11.52
C ASN A 221 -27.32 20.94 12.54
N LEU A 222 -27.08 20.10 13.54
CA LEU A 222 -28.01 19.80 14.63
C LEU A 222 -27.69 20.62 15.87
N GLN A 223 -28.74 21.06 16.56
CA GLN A 223 -28.65 21.72 17.85
C GLN A 223 -28.83 20.69 18.97
N SER A 224 -28.09 20.86 20.07
CA SER A 224 -28.27 20.04 21.27
C SER A 224 -29.66 20.24 21.87
N THR A 225 -30.32 19.14 22.21
CA THR A 225 -31.62 19.21 22.91
C THR A 225 -31.35 19.42 24.40
N PRO A 226 -31.83 20.52 25.03
CA PRO A 226 -31.63 20.74 26.45
C PRO A 226 -32.13 19.57 27.29
N GLY A 227 -31.30 19.11 28.22
CA GLY A 227 -31.64 17.98 29.11
C GLY A 227 -31.39 16.58 28.54
N PHE A 228 -30.91 16.45 27.30
CA PHE A 228 -30.51 15.17 26.72
C PHE A 228 -29.00 15.10 26.46
N PRO A 229 -28.35 13.96 26.73
CA PRO A 229 -26.97 13.74 26.27
C PRO A 229 -26.86 13.92 24.74
N PRO A 230 -25.77 14.51 24.23
CA PRO A 230 -25.56 14.71 22.78
C PRO A 230 -25.71 13.44 21.95
N LEU A 231 -25.16 12.32 22.42
CA LEU A 231 -25.26 11.02 21.75
C LEU A 231 -26.72 10.52 21.64
N GLN A 232 -27.52 10.69 22.69
CA GLN A 232 -28.93 10.30 22.66
C GLN A 232 -29.74 11.15 21.69
N SER A 233 -29.41 12.44 21.59
CA SER A 233 -30.00 13.36 20.62
C SER A 233 -29.68 12.94 19.19
N LEU A 234 -28.42 12.57 18.91
CA LEU A 234 -28.00 12.00 17.62
C LEU A 234 -28.75 10.73 17.28
N ILE A 235 -28.77 9.75 18.19
CA ILE A 235 -29.47 8.48 17.98
C ILE A 235 -30.93 8.72 17.62
N THR A 236 -31.61 9.60 18.37
CA THR A 236 -33.02 9.94 18.14
C THR A 236 -33.23 10.56 16.76
N TYR A 237 -32.35 11.47 16.34
CA TYR A 237 -32.42 12.10 15.02
C TYR A 237 -32.15 11.11 13.87
N LEU A 238 -31.19 10.19 14.06
CA LEU A 238 -30.70 9.30 13.02
C LEU A 238 -31.50 7.99 12.90
N LYS A 239 -32.24 7.56 13.93
CA LYS A 239 -32.89 6.24 14.07
C LYS A 239 -33.61 5.69 12.83
N ARG A 240 -34.19 6.56 12.00
CA ARG A 240 -34.94 6.18 10.77
C ARG A 240 -34.34 6.77 9.49
N ARG A 241 -33.04 7.09 9.50
CA ARG A 241 -32.31 7.71 8.39
C ARG A 241 -31.24 6.75 7.85
N GLN A 242 -30.96 6.88 6.57
CA GLN A 242 -29.88 6.24 5.83
C GLN A 242 -28.87 7.27 5.37
N LEU A 243 -27.69 7.23 5.96
CA LEU A 243 -26.60 8.17 5.68
C LEU A 243 -25.24 7.51 5.84
N LEU A 244 -24.23 8.15 5.25
CA LEU A 244 -22.82 7.83 5.47
C LEU A 244 -22.18 8.92 6.33
N LEU A 245 -21.58 8.53 7.45
CA LEU A 245 -20.69 9.39 8.24
C LEU A 245 -19.25 9.08 7.88
N VAL A 246 -18.50 10.10 7.45
CA VAL A 246 -17.06 10.03 7.21
C VAL A 246 -16.34 10.65 8.41
N LEU A 247 -15.79 9.82 9.29
CA LEU A 247 -15.06 10.24 10.49
C LEU A 247 -13.56 10.27 10.18
N ASP A 248 -12.98 11.47 10.09
CA ASP A 248 -11.58 11.63 9.69
C ASP A 248 -10.66 11.84 10.89
N ASN A 249 -9.51 11.16 10.90
CA ASN A 249 -8.53 11.17 11.99
C ASN A 249 -9.02 10.58 13.32
N PHE A 250 -9.68 9.44 13.27
CA PHE A 250 -10.25 8.79 14.45
C PHE A 250 -9.20 8.38 15.49
N GLU A 251 -7.94 8.17 15.09
CA GLU A 251 -6.82 7.87 15.99
C GLU A 251 -6.59 8.92 17.09
N GLN A 252 -7.14 10.14 16.94
CA GLN A 252 -7.08 11.18 17.98
C GLN A 252 -8.02 10.95 19.15
N VAL A 253 -9.08 10.18 18.92
CA VAL A 253 -10.18 9.94 19.85
C VAL A 253 -10.44 8.45 19.95
N GLY A 254 -9.38 7.65 20.12
CA GLY A 254 -9.48 6.19 20.14
C GLY A 254 -10.48 5.66 21.17
N GLU A 255 -10.69 6.36 22.29
CA GLU A 255 -11.69 5.99 23.30
C GLU A 255 -13.15 6.27 22.86
N ALA A 256 -13.36 7.02 21.77
CA ALA A 256 -14.70 7.31 21.22
C ALA A 256 -15.27 6.15 20.38
N THR A 257 -14.61 4.99 20.35
CA THR A 257 -15.12 3.77 19.69
C THR A 257 -16.48 3.36 20.22
N SER A 258 -16.75 3.57 21.51
CA SER A 258 -18.06 3.34 22.15
C SER A 258 -19.18 4.15 21.50
N VAL A 259 -18.92 5.43 21.16
CA VAL A 259 -19.87 6.31 20.46
C VAL A 259 -20.25 5.72 19.11
N VAL A 260 -19.27 5.25 18.35
CA VAL A 260 -19.51 4.62 17.03
C VAL A 260 -20.30 3.32 17.19
N ALA A 261 -19.95 2.49 18.18
CA ALA A 261 -20.66 1.24 18.46
C ALA A 261 -22.13 1.48 18.83
N GLU A 262 -22.41 2.44 19.71
CA GLU A 262 -23.77 2.81 20.10
C GLU A 262 -24.59 3.35 18.93
N LEU A 263 -24.00 4.22 18.10
CA LEU A 263 -24.66 4.73 16.88
C LEU A 263 -25.00 3.60 15.90
N LEU A 264 -24.05 2.69 15.65
CA LEU A 264 -24.26 1.56 14.75
C LEU A 264 -25.32 0.58 15.30
N ALA A 265 -25.33 0.33 16.61
CA ALA A 265 -26.35 -0.52 17.23
C ALA A 265 -27.75 0.09 17.15
N ALA A 266 -27.88 1.40 17.38
CA ALA A 266 -29.18 2.06 17.48
C ALA A 266 -29.77 2.54 16.14
N VAL A 267 -28.94 2.68 15.09
CA VAL A 267 -29.35 3.28 13.81
C VAL A 267 -29.08 2.33 12.63
N PRO A 268 -30.00 1.42 12.27
CA PRO A 268 -29.75 0.40 11.25
C PRO A 268 -29.35 0.94 9.87
N GLY A 269 -29.83 2.14 9.50
CA GLY A 269 -29.51 2.78 8.22
C GLY A 269 -28.16 3.52 8.19
N LEU A 270 -27.44 3.61 9.30
CA LEU A 270 -26.15 4.30 9.37
C LEU A 270 -25.02 3.40 8.85
N LYS A 271 -24.21 3.97 7.95
CA LYS A 271 -22.86 3.49 7.62
C LYS A 271 -21.80 4.48 8.07
N VAL A 272 -20.66 3.97 8.52
CA VAL A 272 -19.51 4.76 8.97
C VAL A 272 -18.28 4.40 8.14
N LEU A 273 -17.64 5.42 7.58
CA LEU A 273 -16.32 5.36 6.97
C LEU A 273 -15.34 6.12 7.87
N ALA A 274 -14.47 5.42 8.58
CA ALA A 274 -13.45 6.04 9.41
C ALA A 274 -12.11 6.12 8.66
N THR A 275 -11.36 7.20 8.84
CA THR A 275 -9.92 7.22 8.53
C THR A 275 -9.16 7.16 9.85
N SER A 276 -8.23 6.21 9.93
CA SER A 276 -7.43 6.00 11.14
C SER A 276 -6.03 5.49 10.80
N ARG A 277 -5.11 5.55 11.77
CA ARG A 277 -3.81 4.86 11.66
C ARG A 277 -3.90 3.39 12.01
N SER A 278 -4.90 3.01 12.81
CA SER A 278 -5.18 1.65 13.28
C SER A 278 -6.67 1.33 13.22
N VAL A 279 -7.01 0.06 13.27
CA VAL A 279 -8.41 -0.38 13.37
C VAL A 279 -9.03 0.08 14.68
N LEU A 280 -10.34 0.32 14.67
CA LEU A 280 -11.13 0.72 15.84
C LEU A 280 -11.39 -0.46 16.79
N ARG A 281 -11.18 -1.69 16.33
CA ARG A 281 -11.44 -2.95 17.07
C ARG A 281 -12.91 -3.13 17.45
N LEU A 282 -13.81 -2.72 16.55
CA LEU A 282 -15.25 -2.88 16.73
C LEU A 282 -15.79 -4.11 16.00
N SER A 283 -16.81 -4.75 16.57
CA SER A 283 -17.50 -5.88 15.91
C SER A 283 -18.15 -5.42 14.59
N GLY A 284 -17.90 -6.17 13.52
CA GLY A 284 -18.38 -5.83 12.17
C GLY A 284 -17.56 -4.75 11.45
N GLU A 285 -16.39 -4.38 11.99
CA GLU A 285 -15.44 -3.50 11.32
C GLU A 285 -14.77 -4.19 10.12
N HIS A 286 -14.79 -3.52 8.97
CA HIS A 286 -14.02 -3.90 7.79
C HIS A 286 -12.80 -3.01 7.63
N LYS A 287 -11.61 -3.58 7.80
CA LYS A 287 -10.33 -2.90 7.54
C LYS A 287 -10.07 -2.81 6.03
N LEU A 288 -9.71 -1.62 5.55
CA LEU A 288 -9.12 -1.43 4.23
C LEU A 288 -7.76 -0.73 4.37
N SER A 289 -6.68 -1.46 4.13
CA SER A 289 -5.32 -0.94 4.18
C SER A 289 -5.03 -0.05 2.96
N ILE A 290 -4.46 1.13 3.20
CA ILE A 290 -4.07 2.12 2.20
C ILE A 290 -2.54 2.23 2.21
N PRO A 291 -1.84 1.48 1.36
CA PRO A 291 -0.39 1.53 1.28
C PRO A 291 0.07 2.87 0.66
N PRO A 292 1.36 3.22 0.76
CA PRO A 292 1.96 4.23 -0.12
C PRO A 292 1.73 3.89 -1.60
N LEU A 293 1.98 4.85 -2.51
CA LEU A 293 1.86 4.59 -3.94
C LEU A 293 3.02 3.70 -4.41
N ASP A 294 2.75 2.84 -5.38
CA ASP A 294 3.78 2.02 -6.00
C ASP A 294 4.85 2.88 -6.67
N VAL A 295 6.11 2.56 -6.37
CA VAL A 295 7.28 3.23 -6.93
C VAL A 295 7.96 2.33 -7.98
N PRO A 296 8.62 2.90 -9.00
CA PRO A 296 9.31 2.09 -10.00
C PRO A 296 10.43 1.24 -9.36
N ASN A 297 10.56 -0.02 -9.79
CA ASN A 297 11.61 -0.90 -9.29
C ASN A 297 12.98 -0.50 -9.86
N LEU A 298 13.79 0.17 -9.05
CA LEU A 298 15.11 0.70 -9.44
C LEU A 298 16.13 -0.35 -9.91
N PHE A 299 15.96 -1.64 -9.58
CA PHE A 299 16.88 -2.71 -9.99
C PHE A 299 16.56 -3.30 -11.36
N ASN A 300 15.33 -3.12 -11.83
CA ASN A 300 14.81 -3.70 -13.07
C ASN A 300 14.21 -2.64 -14.02
N VAL A 301 14.46 -1.34 -13.81
CA VAL A 301 13.91 -0.29 -14.67
C VAL A 301 14.45 -0.46 -16.09
N GLN A 302 13.62 -0.93 -17.02
CA GLN A 302 14.07 -1.16 -18.38
C GLN A 302 13.56 -0.12 -19.37
N GLU A 303 12.42 0.57 -19.15
CA GLU A 303 11.91 1.53 -20.16
C GLU A 303 11.20 2.75 -19.56
N MET A 304 11.29 3.90 -20.24
CA MET A 304 10.65 5.17 -19.81
C MET A 304 9.13 5.03 -19.67
N GLU A 305 8.52 4.17 -20.48
CA GLU A 305 7.07 3.93 -20.48
C GLU A 305 6.60 3.38 -19.12
N GLU A 306 7.30 2.41 -18.55
CA GLU A 306 7.00 1.86 -17.22
C GLU A 306 7.12 2.92 -16.11
N ILE A 307 8.15 3.76 -16.17
CA ILE A 307 8.34 4.86 -15.21
C ILE A 307 7.16 5.83 -15.27
N SER A 308 6.71 6.17 -16.48
CA SER A 308 5.61 7.12 -16.69
C SER A 308 4.25 6.60 -16.20
N GLN A 309 4.08 5.28 -16.13
CA GLN A 309 2.87 4.63 -15.63
C GLN A 309 2.83 4.51 -14.10
N SER A 310 3.95 4.70 -13.40
CA SER A 310 3.97 4.70 -11.93
C SER A 310 3.15 5.86 -11.36
N ALA A 311 2.22 5.54 -10.48
CA ALA A 311 1.39 6.52 -9.80
C ALA A 311 2.20 7.54 -8.98
N ALA A 312 3.29 7.09 -8.33
CA ALA A 312 4.17 7.98 -7.59
C ALA A 312 4.84 9.02 -8.50
N VAL A 313 5.29 8.60 -9.69
CA VAL A 313 5.89 9.47 -10.70
C VAL A 313 4.85 10.44 -11.26
N GLN A 314 3.65 9.96 -11.61
CA GLN A 314 2.57 10.81 -12.11
C GLN A 314 2.17 11.88 -11.10
N LEU A 315 2.05 11.51 -9.82
CA LEU A 315 1.77 12.47 -8.75
C LEU A 315 2.90 13.49 -8.63
N PHE A 316 4.16 13.05 -8.62
CA PHE A 316 5.29 13.96 -8.54
C PHE A 316 5.30 14.97 -9.70
N VAL A 317 5.12 14.50 -10.93
CA VAL A 317 5.09 15.34 -12.14
C VAL A 317 3.94 16.35 -12.09
N GLU A 318 2.73 15.91 -11.74
CA GLU A 318 1.58 16.81 -11.65
C GLU A 318 1.76 17.89 -10.58
N ARG A 319 2.38 17.54 -9.45
CA ARG A 319 2.68 18.49 -8.38
C ARG A 319 3.83 19.44 -8.74
N ALA A 320 4.80 18.96 -9.52
CA ALA A 320 5.86 19.78 -10.06
C ALA A 320 5.32 20.81 -11.06
N GLN A 321 4.45 20.37 -11.98
CA GLN A 321 3.79 21.21 -12.97
C GLN A 321 2.96 22.34 -12.34
N ALA A 322 2.32 22.08 -11.20
CA ALA A 322 1.62 23.11 -10.46
C ALA A 322 2.54 24.25 -9.96
N MET A 323 3.84 24.00 -9.80
CA MET A 323 4.83 24.98 -9.36
C MET A 323 5.66 25.56 -10.51
N GLU A 324 5.93 24.74 -11.53
CA GLU A 324 6.69 25.05 -12.73
C GLU A 324 5.94 24.46 -13.94
N PRO A 325 5.08 25.25 -14.62
CA PRO A 325 4.17 24.75 -15.66
C PRO A 325 4.84 24.00 -16.82
N ASP A 326 6.09 24.37 -17.15
CA ASP A 326 6.87 23.76 -18.23
C ASP A 326 7.57 22.46 -17.80
N PHE A 327 7.44 22.04 -16.53
CA PHE A 327 8.04 20.81 -16.05
C PHE A 327 7.45 19.59 -16.76
N ALA A 328 8.31 18.77 -17.34
CA ALA A 328 7.93 17.54 -18.02
C ALA A 328 8.82 16.37 -17.58
N LEU A 329 8.24 15.17 -17.62
CA LEU A 329 9.01 13.93 -17.55
C LEU A 329 9.71 13.72 -18.90
N THR A 330 11.03 13.66 -18.89
CA THR A 330 11.87 13.47 -20.08
C THR A 330 12.74 12.22 -19.92
N PRO A 331 13.27 11.64 -21.01
CA PRO A 331 14.19 10.50 -20.91
C PRO A 331 15.38 10.77 -19.98
N GLU A 332 15.87 12.01 -19.92
CA GLU A 332 17.04 12.41 -19.15
C GLU A 332 16.78 12.57 -17.65
N ASN A 333 15.53 12.81 -17.24
CA ASN A 333 15.15 13.01 -15.85
C ASN A 333 14.31 11.88 -15.25
N ALA A 334 13.77 10.97 -16.08
CA ALA A 334 12.85 9.92 -15.64
C ALA A 334 13.43 9.01 -14.54
N VAL A 335 14.66 8.53 -14.73
CA VAL A 335 15.34 7.68 -13.73
C VAL A 335 15.57 8.44 -12.43
N VAL A 336 15.93 9.73 -12.51
CA VAL A 336 16.16 10.57 -11.32
C VAL A 336 14.85 10.78 -10.56
N ILE A 337 13.74 11.00 -11.26
CA ILE A 337 12.42 11.15 -10.64
C ILE A 337 11.95 9.83 -10.01
N ALA A 338 12.17 8.69 -10.67
CA ALA A 338 11.91 7.37 -10.11
C ALA A 338 12.69 7.15 -8.80
N GLN A 339 13.98 7.52 -8.77
CA GLN A 339 14.82 7.45 -7.57
C GLN A 339 14.33 8.38 -6.46
N ILE A 340 13.88 9.60 -6.79
CA ILE A 340 13.26 10.50 -5.81
C ILE A 340 12.01 9.86 -5.22
N CYS A 341 11.12 9.33 -6.06
CA CYS A 341 9.86 8.71 -5.63
C CYS A 341 10.11 7.53 -4.68
N ALA A 342 11.04 6.65 -5.04
CA ALA A 342 11.47 5.54 -4.18
C ALA A 342 12.09 6.04 -2.87
N ARG A 343 12.90 7.11 -2.90
CA ARG A 343 13.57 7.63 -1.70
C ARG A 343 12.63 8.29 -0.69
N VAL A 344 11.44 8.69 -1.14
CA VAL A 344 10.35 9.23 -0.30
C VAL A 344 9.23 8.20 -0.06
N ASP A 345 9.53 6.92 -0.25
CA ASP A 345 8.67 5.77 0.05
C ASP A 345 7.32 5.74 -0.70
N GLY A 346 7.18 6.48 -1.80
CA GLY A 346 5.90 6.60 -2.50
C GLY A 346 4.79 7.26 -1.67
N LEU A 347 5.11 7.89 -0.53
CA LEU A 347 4.11 8.57 0.31
C LEU A 347 3.57 9.80 -0.44
N PRO A 348 2.26 9.91 -0.73
CA PRO A 348 1.70 11.06 -1.44
C PRO A 348 2.07 12.42 -0.84
N LEU A 349 2.03 12.55 0.49
CA LEU A 349 2.45 13.78 1.16
C LEU A 349 3.94 14.09 0.92
N ALA A 350 4.81 13.08 0.98
CA ALA A 350 6.24 13.26 0.78
C ALA A 350 6.57 13.61 -0.69
N LEU A 351 5.87 13.00 -1.64
CA LEU A 351 5.95 13.31 -3.07
C LEU A 351 5.54 14.77 -3.34
N GLU A 352 4.46 15.24 -2.72
CA GLU A 352 4.01 16.63 -2.80
C GLU A 352 5.04 17.62 -2.26
N LEU A 353 5.59 17.32 -1.08
CA LEU A 353 6.62 18.14 -0.44
C LEU A 353 7.92 18.18 -1.26
N ALA A 354 8.30 17.07 -1.89
CA ALA A 354 9.47 16.98 -2.75
C ALA A 354 9.27 17.74 -4.07
N ALA A 355 8.13 17.53 -4.74
CA ALA A 355 7.79 18.19 -6.00
C ALA A 355 7.73 19.72 -5.84
N ALA A 356 7.23 20.21 -4.70
CA ALA A 356 7.22 21.62 -4.37
C ALA A 356 8.62 22.28 -4.31
N ARG A 357 9.69 21.48 -4.20
CA ARG A 357 11.08 21.98 -4.17
C ARG A 357 11.72 22.16 -5.52
N ILE A 358 11.12 21.67 -6.61
CA ILE A 358 11.76 21.68 -7.94
C ILE A 358 12.08 23.11 -8.40
N LYS A 359 11.24 24.08 -8.04
CA LYS A 359 11.46 25.51 -8.31
C LYS A 359 12.83 26.04 -7.86
N VAL A 360 13.44 25.43 -6.84
CA VAL A 360 14.74 25.85 -6.28
C VAL A 360 15.80 24.76 -6.39
N LEU A 361 15.38 23.49 -6.48
CA LEU A 361 16.25 22.32 -6.54
C LEU A 361 15.90 21.48 -7.78
N PRO A 362 16.67 21.60 -8.87
CA PRO A 362 16.50 20.71 -10.02
C PRO A 362 16.54 19.23 -9.60
N PRO A 363 15.88 18.30 -10.32
CA PRO A 363 15.71 16.91 -9.86
C PRO A 363 16.98 16.22 -9.38
N ARG A 364 18.10 16.37 -10.09
CA ARG A 364 19.39 15.77 -9.68
C ARG A 364 19.90 16.30 -8.34
N LEU A 365 19.76 17.60 -8.10
CA LEU A 365 20.16 18.22 -6.84
C LEU A 365 19.21 17.85 -5.70
N LEU A 366 17.90 17.79 -5.99
CA LEU A 366 16.90 17.31 -5.04
C LEU A 366 17.22 15.87 -4.59
N LEU A 367 17.49 14.98 -5.54
CA LEU A 367 17.90 13.60 -5.25
C LEU A 367 19.17 13.57 -4.39
N ALA A 368 20.21 14.32 -4.76
CA ALA A 368 21.47 14.35 -4.00
C ALA A 368 21.26 14.76 -2.54
N ARG A 369 20.35 15.72 -2.27
CA ARG A 369 20.00 16.10 -0.90
C ARG A 369 19.17 15.04 -0.19
N LEU A 370 18.20 14.43 -0.86
CA LEU A 370 17.39 13.34 -0.29
C LEU A 370 18.26 12.13 0.08
N VAL A 371 19.29 11.82 -0.71
CA VAL A 371 20.27 10.77 -0.40
C VAL A 371 21.00 11.03 0.93
N GLN A 372 21.27 12.29 1.26
CA GLN A 372 21.89 12.65 2.54
C GLN A 372 20.89 12.58 3.70
N ALA A 373 19.72 13.20 3.56
CA ALA A 373 18.65 13.18 4.56
C ALA A 373 17.29 13.48 3.90
N ARG A 374 16.25 12.70 4.24
CA ARG A 374 14.89 12.86 3.69
C ARG A 374 14.16 13.98 4.41
N LEU A 375 14.04 13.89 5.74
CA LEU A 375 13.16 14.73 6.53
C LEU A 375 13.51 16.22 6.47
N PRO A 376 14.80 16.66 6.51
CA PRO A 376 15.15 18.07 6.40
C PRO A 376 14.76 18.71 5.06
N VAL A 377 14.69 17.91 3.98
CA VAL A 377 14.29 18.38 2.65
C VAL A 377 12.77 18.54 2.55
N LEU A 378 12.02 17.68 3.24
CA LEU A 378 10.55 17.58 3.18
C LEU A 378 9.83 18.53 4.17
N THR A 379 10.25 19.80 4.19
CA THR A 379 9.87 20.79 5.22
C THR A 379 8.92 21.92 4.74
N ARG A 380 8.38 21.89 3.52
CA ARG A 380 7.49 22.96 3.01
C ARG A 380 6.27 22.42 2.26
N GLY A 381 5.17 22.24 2.98
CA GLY A 381 3.84 21.94 2.44
C GLY A 381 3.01 23.18 2.19
N ALA A 382 1.84 23.00 1.61
CA ALA A 382 0.90 24.09 1.37
C ALA A 382 0.41 24.69 2.70
N ARG A 383 0.35 26.02 2.80
CA ARG A 383 0.00 26.74 4.05
C ARG A 383 -1.43 26.48 4.52
N ASN A 384 -2.30 26.00 3.64
CA ASN A 384 -3.68 25.62 3.93
C ASN A 384 -3.80 24.18 4.46
N LEU A 385 -2.71 23.42 4.57
CA LEU A 385 -2.69 22.16 5.30
C LEU A 385 -2.57 22.41 6.80
N PRO A 386 -3.17 21.55 7.65
CA PRO A 386 -2.94 21.58 9.10
C PRO A 386 -1.44 21.58 9.41
N ASN A 387 -0.99 22.29 10.46
CA ASN A 387 0.44 22.39 10.82
C ASN A 387 1.16 21.04 10.81
N ARG A 388 0.52 20.00 11.35
CA ARG A 388 1.03 18.62 11.36
C ARG A 388 1.29 18.01 9.97
N GLN A 389 0.63 18.47 8.92
CA GLN A 389 0.79 18.01 7.53
C GLN A 389 1.61 19.00 6.68
N GLN A 390 2.08 20.11 7.26
CA GLN A 390 2.94 21.05 6.53
C GLN A 390 4.35 20.52 6.34
N THR A 391 4.80 19.56 7.16
CA THR A 391 6.04 18.82 6.94
C THR A 391 5.82 17.33 7.16
N LEU A 392 6.64 16.51 6.52
CA LEU A 392 6.58 15.07 6.77
C LEU A 392 7.02 14.74 8.20
N ARG A 393 8.00 15.48 8.73
CA ARG A 393 8.46 15.33 10.12
C ARG A 393 7.31 15.53 11.10
N ASP A 394 6.53 16.59 10.98
CA ASP A 394 5.42 16.86 11.91
C ASP A 394 4.34 15.77 11.85
N THR A 395 4.12 15.19 10.66
CA THR A 395 3.18 14.07 10.49
C THR A 395 3.67 12.81 11.21
N ILE A 396 4.97 12.53 11.16
CA ILE A 396 5.59 11.39 11.84
C ILE A 396 5.66 11.63 13.34
N THR A 397 6.10 12.81 13.78
CA THR A 397 6.12 13.21 15.21
C THR A 397 4.75 13.00 15.82
N TRP A 398 3.69 13.44 15.12
CA TRP A 398 2.33 13.23 15.58
C TRP A 398 1.88 11.75 15.57
N SER A 399 2.49 10.86 14.77
CA SER A 399 2.29 9.40 14.89
C SER A 399 2.95 8.85 16.14
N TYR A 400 4.18 9.29 16.37
CA TYR A 400 5.02 8.82 17.44
C TYR A 400 4.50 9.24 18.82
N ASP A 401 3.99 10.47 18.95
CA ASP A 401 3.49 11.01 20.23
C ASP A 401 2.21 10.31 20.72
N LEU A 402 1.50 9.57 19.85
CA LEU A 402 0.33 8.76 20.23
C LEU A 402 0.72 7.38 20.80
N LEU A 403 1.97 6.96 20.64
CA LEU A 403 2.45 5.68 21.14
C LEU A 403 2.71 5.76 22.64
N SER A 404 2.46 4.67 23.34
CA SER A 404 2.92 4.46 24.71
C SER A 404 4.46 4.51 24.80
N PRO A 405 5.04 4.76 25.98
CA PRO A 405 6.50 4.80 26.14
C PRO A 405 7.20 3.51 25.70
N ALA A 406 6.57 2.35 25.90
CA ALA A 406 7.09 1.05 25.46
C ALA A 406 7.10 0.93 23.93
N GLU A 407 6.01 1.31 23.27
CA GLU A 407 5.90 1.30 21.80
C GLU A 407 6.86 2.30 21.15
N GLN A 408 7.06 3.48 21.77
CA GLN A 408 8.06 4.43 21.34
C GLN A 408 9.48 3.84 21.40
N SER A 409 9.80 3.10 22.48
CA SER A 409 11.11 2.43 22.60
C SER A 409 11.33 1.41 21.49
N TRP A 410 10.36 0.52 21.26
CA TRP A 410 10.39 -0.45 20.17
C TRP A 410 10.54 0.24 18.81
N PHE A 411 9.72 1.25 18.52
CA PHE A 411 9.77 1.99 17.26
C PHE A 411 11.17 2.55 16.96
N ARG A 412 11.81 3.22 17.93
CA ARG A 412 13.15 3.81 17.75
C ARG A 412 14.20 2.73 17.44
N ARG A 413 14.14 1.61 18.16
CA ARG A 413 15.12 0.52 18.05
C ARG A 413 14.98 -0.25 16.75
N MET A 414 13.75 -0.49 16.29
CA MET A 414 13.51 -1.08 14.98
C MET A 414 14.13 -0.25 13.84
N GLY A 415 14.36 1.06 14.06
CA GLY A 415 15.06 1.94 13.12
C GLY A 415 16.51 1.54 12.80
N ILE A 416 17.12 0.67 13.60
CA ILE A 416 18.47 0.12 13.38
C ILE A 416 18.51 -0.84 12.19
N PHE A 417 17.43 -1.60 11.95
CA PHE A 417 17.37 -2.52 10.81
C PHE A 417 17.24 -1.75 9.49
N ALA A 418 18.00 -2.17 8.48
CA ALA A 418 17.94 -1.60 7.14
C ALA A 418 17.06 -2.47 6.24
N GLY A 419 16.11 -1.85 5.52
CA GLY A 419 15.11 -2.54 4.71
C GLY A 419 14.06 -3.25 5.56
N GLY A 420 14.34 -4.47 5.98
CA GLY A 420 13.42 -5.29 6.77
C GLY A 420 14.13 -6.25 7.70
N TRP A 421 13.38 -6.98 8.53
CA TRP A 421 13.93 -7.92 9.49
C TRP A 421 12.94 -9.05 9.79
N SER A 422 13.44 -10.13 10.38
CA SER A 422 12.61 -11.23 10.87
C SER A 422 12.15 -11.00 12.31
N LEU A 423 11.12 -11.73 12.74
CA LEU A 423 10.66 -11.70 14.14
C LEU A 423 11.81 -12.02 15.11
N GLU A 424 12.61 -13.03 14.78
CA GLU A 424 13.74 -13.49 15.61
C GLU A 424 14.81 -12.41 15.79
N ALA A 425 15.05 -11.59 14.76
CA ALA A 425 16.01 -10.49 14.84
C ALA A 425 15.52 -9.38 15.78
N ALA A 426 14.23 -9.03 15.71
CA ALA A 426 13.63 -8.06 16.63
C ALA A 426 13.60 -8.57 18.07
N GLU A 427 13.23 -9.84 18.28
CA GLU A 427 13.23 -10.49 19.58
C GLU A 427 14.63 -10.50 20.20
N ALA A 428 15.65 -10.89 19.44
CA ALA A 428 17.02 -10.93 19.92
C ALA A 428 17.53 -9.54 20.34
N MET A 429 17.13 -8.48 19.65
CA MET A 429 17.50 -7.10 19.99
C MET A 429 16.88 -6.69 21.34
N MET A 430 15.62 -7.03 21.56
CA MET A 430 14.88 -6.61 22.74
C MET A 430 15.19 -7.48 23.97
N GLN A 431 15.50 -8.77 23.78
CA GLN A 431 15.96 -9.66 24.86
C GLN A 431 17.33 -9.28 25.41
N GLY A 432 18.21 -8.72 24.57
CA GLY A 432 19.54 -8.27 24.97
C GLY A 432 19.56 -7.23 26.08
N GLU A 433 18.42 -6.60 26.39
CA GLU A 433 18.32 -5.48 27.34
C GLU A 433 17.44 -5.71 28.57
N ILE A 434 16.59 -6.74 28.58
CA ILE A 434 15.83 -7.10 29.78
C ILE A 434 16.78 -7.48 30.93
N ALA A 435 18.03 -7.84 30.61
CA ALA A 435 19.10 -8.08 31.58
C ALA A 435 19.66 -6.80 32.25
N ASP A 436 19.49 -5.62 31.64
CA ASP A 436 20.07 -4.35 32.11
C ASP A 436 19.07 -3.45 32.86
N SER A 437 17.77 -3.76 32.79
CA SER A 437 16.71 -2.93 33.38
C SER A 437 15.99 -3.66 34.52
N GLN A 438 16.35 -3.34 35.77
CA GLN A 438 15.65 -3.78 37.01
C GLN A 438 14.26 -3.13 37.18
N GLY A 439 13.55 -2.83 36.10
CA GLY A 439 12.26 -2.16 36.12
C GLY A 439 11.18 -3.07 35.55
N ALA A 440 10.19 -3.39 36.36
CA ALA A 440 8.99 -4.12 35.98
C ALA A 440 8.23 -3.37 34.87
N HIS A 441 8.57 -3.64 33.61
CA HIS A 441 7.70 -3.33 32.49
C HIS A 441 6.65 -4.45 32.36
N PRO A 442 5.39 -4.13 32.04
CA PRO A 442 4.39 -5.16 31.79
C PRO A 442 4.92 -6.13 30.73
N PHE A 443 4.76 -7.43 30.97
CA PHE A 443 5.15 -8.50 30.05
C PHE A 443 4.30 -8.42 28.77
N PHE A 444 4.59 -7.48 27.88
CA PHE A 444 4.11 -7.55 26.51
C PHE A 444 5.04 -8.49 25.75
N SER A 445 4.45 -9.45 25.03
CA SER A 445 5.23 -10.29 24.13
C SER A 445 5.88 -9.41 23.07
N PRO A 446 7.13 -9.70 22.64
CA PRO A 446 7.72 -9.12 21.44
C PRO A 446 6.77 -9.05 20.24
N LEU A 447 5.96 -10.11 20.08
CA LEU A 447 4.97 -10.19 19.02
C LEU A 447 3.86 -9.14 19.20
N ASP A 448 3.35 -8.96 20.41
CA ASP A 448 2.30 -7.97 20.71
C ASP A 448 2.79 -6.55 20.37
N MET A 449 4.06 -6.24 20.71
CA MET A 449 4.63 -4.92 20.42
C MET A 449 4.80 -4.66 18.93
N LEU A 450 5.24 -5.67 18.16
CA LEU A 450 5.31 -5.56 16.70
C LEU A 450 3.93 -5.47 16.08
N GLU A 451 2.95 -6.22 16.59
CA GLU A 451 1.55 -6.14 16.17
C GLU A 451 1.00 -4.73 16.39
N GLN A 452 1.22 -4.12 17.56
CA GLN A 452 0.80 -2.74 17.82
C GLN A 452 1.44 -1.74 16.85
N LEU A 453 2.72 -1.88 16.54
CA LEU A 453 3.38 -0.98 15.58
C LEU A 453 2.90 -1.19 14.13
N VAL A 454 2.56 -2.43 13.75
CA VAL A 454 1.91 -2.74 12.47
C VAL A 454 0.49 -2.17 12.43
N ASP A 455 -0.27 -2.33 13.51
CA ASP A 455 -1.62 -1.78 13.66
C ASP A 455 -1.61 -0.26 13.56
N ASN A 456 -0.62 0.42 14.13
CA ASN A 456 -0.43 1.86 13.99
C ASN A 456 0.14 2.31 12.64
N SER A 457 0.32 1.37 11.69
CA SER A 457 0.89 1.62 10.36
C SER A 457 2.29 2.25 10.38
N LEU A 458 3.08 1.93 11.41
CA LEU A 458 4.49 2.33 11.54
C LEU A 458 5.45 1.25 11.03
N LEU A 459 4.98 0.00 11.04
CA LEU A 459 5.64 -1.15 10.43
C LEU A 459 4.74 -1.76 9.36
N VAL A 460 5.36 -2.43 8.39
CA VAL A 460 4.65 -3.20 7.37
C VAL A 460 5.08 -4.66 7.48
N GLN A 461 4.10 -5.54 7.71
CA GLN A 461 4.32 -6.97 7.65
C GLN A 461 4.37 -7.41 6.18
N VAL A 462 5.44 -8.11 5.80
CA VAL A 462 5.65 -8.65 4.46
C VAL A 462 5.58 -10.17 4.54
N GLN A 463 4.73 -10.77 3.71
CA GLN A 463 4.72 -12.22 3.57
C GLN A 463 5.93 -12.64 2.72
N SER A 464 6.79 -13.46 3.31
CA SER A 464 7.91 -14.06 2.58
C SER A 464 7.45 -15.30 1.81
N ALA A 465 8.05 -15.57 0.65
CA ALA A 465 7.74 -16.72 -0.20
C ALA A 465 7.95 -18.08 0.49
N ASN A 466 8.70 -18.10 1.60
CA ASN A 466 8.98 -19.28 2.41
C ASN A 466 8.08 -19.40 3.67
N GLY A 467 7.04 -18.57 3.79
CA GLY A 467 6.12 -18.58 4.94
C GLY A 467 6.66 -17.88 6.19
N GLN A 468 7.86 -17.29 6.14
CA GLN A 468 8.40 -16.50 7.26
C GLN A 468 7.73 -15.14 7.35
N VAL A 469 7.43 -14.73 8.58
CA VAL A 469 6.94 -13.38 8.87
C VAL A 469 8.11 -12.41 8.88
N ARG A 470 8.05 -11.39 8.02
CA ARG A 470 9.03 -10.31 7.99
C ARG A 470 8.35 -8.97 8.22
N PHE A 471 9.11 -8.04 8.75
CA PHE A 471 8.68 -6.67 8.99
C PHE A 471 9.59 -5.73 8.23
N THR A 472 9.03 -4.60 7.80
CA THR A 472 9.76 -3.50 7.17
C THR A 472 9.30 -2.19 7.78
N MET A 473 10.14 -1.17 7.68
CA MET A 473 9.82 0.19 8.08
C MET A 473 10.10 1.12 6.90
N LEU A 474 9.20 2.07 6.66
CA LEU A 474 9.41 3.05 5.60
C LEU A 474 10.69 3.85 5.86
N GLU A 475 11.41 4.14 4.78
CA GLU A 475 12.46 5.13 4.66
C GLU A 475 12.47 6.28 5.67
N THR A 476 11.41 7.04 5.54
CA THR A 476 11.15 8.30 6.25
C THR A 476 10.84 8.05 7.73
N LEU A 477 10.18 6.94 8.06
CA LEU A 477 9.96 6.51 9.45
C LEU A 477 11.26 6.05 10.09
N ARG A 478 12.09 5.29 9.37
CA ARG A 478 13.39 4.81 9.84
C ARG A 478 14.34 5.96 10.16
N GLU A 479 14.38 6.97 9.29
CA GLU A 479 15.15 8.19 9.55
C GLU A 479 14.71 8.90 10.84
N TYR A 480 13.40 9.05 11.05
CA TYR A 480 12.86 9.62 12.29
C TYR A 480 13.15 8.75 13.52
N ALA A 481 13.03 7.43 13.40
CA ALA A 481 13.35 6.47 14.46
C ALA A 481 14.81 6.59 14.90
N LEU A 482 15.74 6.73 13.95
CA LEU A 482 17.16 6.93 14.23
C LEU A 482 17.47 8.30 14.86
N GLU A 483 16.81 9.38 14.43
CA GLU A 483 16.90 10.69 15.11
C GLU A 483 16.52 10.55 16.59
N ARG A 484 15.38 9.92 16.86
CA ARG A 484 14.90 9.70 18.22
C ARG A 484 15.77 8.73 19.03
N LEU A 485 16.37 7.75 18.38
CA LEU A 485 17.29 6.82 19.03
C LEU A 485 18.60 7.53 19.44
N ALA A 486 19.07 8.47 18.61
CA ALA A 486 20.22 9.31 18.93
C ALA A 486 19.92 10.24 20.11
N ASP A 487 18.72 10.82 20.19
CA ASP A 487 18.28 11.64 21.34
C ASP A 487 18.33 10.86 22.68
N GLN A 488 18.17 9.53 22.64
CA GLN A 488 18.26 8.65 23.81
C GLN A 488 19.68 8.13 24.10
N GLY A 489 20.66 8.42 23.24
CA GLY A 489 22.05 7.95 23.42
C GLY A 489 22.27 6.45 23.20
N GLU A 490 21.29 5.72 22.63
CA GLU A 490 21.35 4.26 22.45
C GLU A 490 21.97 3.84 21.10
N CYS A 491 22.16 4.79 20.18
CA CYS A 491 22.46 4.53 18.76
C CYS A 491 23.74 3.70 18.54
N GLU A 492 24.86 4.09 19.15
CA GLU A 492 26.14 3.38 18.97
C GLU A 492 26.06 1.94 19.47
N ARG A 493 25.54 1.74 20.69
CA ARG A 493 25.42 0.43 21.33
C ARG A 493 24.56 -0.52 20.50
N LEU A 494 23.45 -0.03 19.95
CA LEU A 494 22.55 -0.87 19.15
C LEU A 494 23.09 -1.15 17.74
N ARG A 495 23.89 -0.25 17.16
CA ARG A 495 24.61 -0.54 15.91
C ARG A 495 25.71 -1.58 16.11
N ASP A 496 26.41 -1.53 17.24
CA ASP A 496 27.35 -2.59 17.63
C ASP A 496 26.64 -3.94 17.81
N TRP A 497 25.50 -3.94 18.51
CA TRP A 497 24.66 -5.13 18.64
C TRP A 497 24.24 -5.68 17.27
N HIS A 498 23.76 -4.82 16.37
CA HIS A 498 23.31 -5.20 15.03
C HIS A 498 24.45 -5.79 14.20
N ALA A 499 25.63 -5.17 14.23
CA ALA A 499 26.81 -5.70 13.55
C ALA A 499 27.21 -7.08 14.09
N CYS A 500 27.19 -7.28 15.40
CA CYS A 500 27.44 -8.60 16.00
C CYS A 500 26.35 -9.63 15.66
N TYR A 501 25.08 -9.23 15.61
CA TYR A 501 23.98 -10.11 15.22
C TYR A 501 24.15 -10.60 13.78
N TYR A 502 24.32 -9.68 12.83
CA TYR A 502 24.45 -10.04 11.42
C TYR A 502 25.79 -10.71 11.09
N LEU A 503 26.86 -10.48 11.87
CA LEU A 503 28.07 -11.30 11.75
C LEU A 503 27.81 -12.77 12.10
N ARG A 504 27.09 -13.04 13.21
CA ARG A 504 26.72 -14.41 13.60
C ARG A 504 25.81 -15.06 12.55
N GLU A 505 24.86 -14.31 12.00
CA GLU A 505 24.00 -14.79 10.92
C GLU A 505 24.80 -15.12 9.64
N ALA A 506 25.82 -14.32 9.30
CA ALA A 506 26.70 -14.59 8.17
C ALA A 506 27.52 -15.87 8.38
N GLU A 507 28.10 -16.07 9.58
CA GLU A 507 28.82 -17.30 9.93
C GLU A 507 27.91 -18.55 9.91
N ALA A 508 26.67 -18.41 10.37
CA ALA A 508 25.67 -19.48 10.29
C ALA A 508 25.29 -19.79 8.83
N ALA A 509 25.08 -18.76 8.02
CA ALA A 509 24.78 -18.88 6.61
C ALA A 509 25.90 -19.58 5.84
N GLU A 510 27.16 -19.28 6.14
CA GLU A 510 28.29 -19.94 5.48
C GLU A 510 28.24 -21.47 5.62
N ARG A 511 27.94 -21.98 6.82
CA ARG A 511 27.79 -23.42 7.07
C ARG A 511 26.55 -23.97 6.35
N GLY A 512 25.44 -23.24 6.43
CA GLY A 512 24.16 -23.63 5.84
C GLY A 512 24.15 -23.67 4.30
N LEU A 513 24.91 -22.78 3.66
CA LEU A 513 25.03 -22.69 2.21
C LEU A 513 25.83 -23.84 1.59
N ARG A 514 26.64 -24.55 2.38
CA ARG A 514 27.38 -25.76 1.94
C ARG A 514 26.59 -27.05 2.14
N GLY A 515 25.39 -26.97 2.71
CA GLY A 515 24.56 -28.13 3.08
C GLY A 515 23.26 -28.25 2.28
N PRO A 516 22.41 -29.23 2.61
CA PRO A 516 21.14 -29.48 1.93
C PRO A 516 20.12 -28.33 2.08
N GLN A 517 20.36 -27.41 3.02
CA GLN A 517 19.51 -26.24 3.26
C GLN A 517 19.93 -24.99 2.45
N GLN A 518 20.80 -25.15 1.45
CA GLN A 518 21.37 -24.03 0.69
C GLN A 518 20.34 -23.02 0.19
N LEU A 519 19.21 -23.47 -0.39
CA LEU A 519 18.18 -22.57 -0.92
C LEU A 519 17.49 -21.75 0.18
N VAL A 520 17.29 -22.33 1.37
CA VAL A 520 16.71 -21.64 2.52
C VAL A 520 17.66 -20.54 3.01
N TRP A 521 18.95 -20.86 3.11
CA TRP A 521 19.97 -19.90 3.50
C TRP A 521 20.18 -18.79 2.47
N LEU A 522 20.18 -19.11 1.16
CA LEU A 522 20.22 -18.11 0.09
C LEU A 522 19.03 -17.15 0.18
N SER A 523 17.82 -17.67 0.40
CA SER A 523 16.63 -16.84 0.58
C SER A 523 16.73 -15.94 1.82
N LYS A 524 17.21 -16.47 2.95
CA LYS A 524 17.38 -15.71 4.20
C LYS A 524 18.40 -14.59 4.02
N VAL A 525 19.56 -14.93 3.47
CA VAL A 525 20.64 -13.97 3.21
C VAL A 525 20.21 -12.89 2.20
N GLY A 526 19.50 -13.28 1.14
CA GLY A 526 18.95 -12.33 0.17
C GLY A 526 17.95 -11.36 0.79
N ALA A 527 17.09 -11.84 1.70
CA ALA A 527 16.09 -11.01 2.39
C ALA A 527 16.70 -10.03 3.40
N ASP A 528 17.87 -10.36 3.95
CA ASP A 528 18.61 -9.54 4.94
C ASP A 528 19.81 -8.80 4.33
N ARG A 529 19.91 -8.75 3.00
CA ARG A 529 21.02 -8.11 2.26
C ARG A 529 21.36 -6.71 2.76
N ASP A 530 20.35 -5.87 2.96
CA ASP A 530 20.55 -4.48 3.41
C ASP A 530 21.09 -4.41 4.84
N ASN A 531 20.68 -5.34 5.71
CA ASN A 531 21.22 -5.44 7.05
C ASN A 531 22.68 -5.89 7.05
N PHE A 532 23.06 -6.88 6.24
CA PHE A 532 24.46 -7.30 6.11
C PHE A 532 25.33 -6.14 5.63
N ARG A 533 24.85 -5.37 4.64
CA ARG A 533 25.54 -4.18 4.14
C ARG A 533 25.71 -3.12 5.23
N ALA A 534 24.65 -2.82 5.97
CA ALA A 534 24.68 -1.84 7.06
C ALA A 534 25.65 -2.27 8.20
N ALA A 535 25.63 -3.55 8.57
CA ALA A 535 26.53 -4.13 9.57
C ALA A 535 28.01 -4.03 9.15
N LEU A 536 28.29 -4.32 7.87
CA LEU A 536 29.64 -4.21 7.31
C LEU A 536 30.12 -2.75 7.27
N GLU A 537 29.28 -1.82 6.81
CA GLU A 537 29.60 -0.39 6.76
C GLU A 537 29.92 0.16 8.15
N TRP A 538 29.12 -0.20 9.16
CA TRP A 538 29.38 0.17 10.56
C TRP A 538 30.69 -0.41 11.09
N SER A 539 30.96 -1.69 10.81
CA SER A 539 32.20 -2.37 11.24
C SER A 539 33.44 -1.70 10.62
N LEU A 540 33.38 -1.33 9.34
CA LEU A 540 34.44 -0.59 8.66
C LEU A 540 34.63 0.82 9.25
N GLN A 541 33.54 1.50 9.62
CA GLN A 541 33.60 2.81 10.26
C GLN A 541 34.27 2.73 11.64
N ARG A 542 33.87 1.77 12.48
CA ARG A 542 34.50 1.48 13.79
C ARG A 542 35.99 1.17 13.64
N ALA A 543 36.35 0.30 12.69
CA ALA A 543 37.75 -0.07 12.44
C ALA A 543 38.61 1.13 12.00
N LYS A 544 38.09 2.00 11.12
CA LYS A 544 38.78 3.26 10.73
C LYS A 544 38.99 4.21 11.91
N ALA A 545 38.10 4.17 12.91
CA ALA A 545 38.22 4.94 14.14
C ALA A 545 39.12 4.28 15.19
N GLY A 546 39.75 3.13 14.90
CA GLY A 546 40.57 2.38 15.85
C GLY A 546 39.78 1.70 16.98
N MET A 547 38.46 1.56 16.80
CA MET A 547 37.56 0.98 17.81
C MET A 547 37.28 -0.50 17.50
N SER A 548 37.12 -1.32 18.54
CA SER A 548 36.67 -2.70 18.43
C SER A 548 35.20 -2.82 18.81
N ILE A 549 34.47 -3.69 18.11
CA ILE A 549 33.11 -4.07 18.49
C ILE A 549 33.24 -5.30 19.40
N SER A 550 32.91 -5.15 20.68
CA SER A 550 32.82 -6.29 21.59
C SER A 550 31.43 -6.91 21.52
N ALA A 551 31.34 -8.16 21.07
CA ALA A 551 30.12 -8.93 21.24
C ALA A 551 29.91 -9.18 22.74
N PHE A 552 29.03 -8.42 23.39
CA PHE A 552 28.54 -8.81 24.70
C PHE A 552 27.74 -10.10 24.52
N SER A 553 28.33 -11.21 24.97
CA SER A 553 27.70 -12.53 24.93
C SER A 553 26.57 -12.60 25.96
N VAL A 554 25.39 -12.09 25.61
CA VAL A 554 24.17 -12.42 26.33
C VAL A 554 23.63 -13.69 25.68
N LEU A 555 23.94 -14.83 26.31
CA LEU A 555 23.16 -16.08 26.35
C LEU A 555 24.02 -17.14 27.06
N ARG A 556 24.00 -17.11 28.41
CA ARG A 556 24.47 -18.22 29.23
C ARG A 556 23.28 -18.78 30.00
N GLN A 557 22.66 -19.82 29.46
CA GLN A 557 22.10 -20.98 30.16
C GLN A 557 21.22 -21.80 29.22
N GLN A 558 21.84 -22.65 28.40
CA GLN A 558 21.30 -23.97 28.17
C GLN A 558 22.43 -24.96 28.42
N SER A 559 22.39 -25.54 29.61
CA SER A 559 23.12 -26.72 30.00
C SER A 559 22.58 -27.91 29.22
N MET A 560 23.36 -28.44 28.27
CA MET A 560 23.59 -29.87 28.15
C MET A 560 24.99 -30.10 27.58
N GLU A 561 25.62 -31.13 28.11
CA GLU A 561 27.04 -31.44 28.04
C GLU A 561 27.59 -31.51 26.60
N GLY A 562 28.72 -30.84 26.38
CA GLY A 562 29.53 -31.01 25.16
C GLY A 562 29.82 -29.75 24.34
N CYS A 563 30.14 -28.60 24.96
CA CYS A 563 30.57 -27.41 24.23
C CYS A 563 32.02 -27.02 24.54
N ILE A 564 32.84 -27.02 23.47
CA ILE A 564 34.17 -26.43 23.42
C ILE A 564 34.06 -24.93 23.76
N PRO A 565 34.89 -24.37 24.65
CA PRO A 565 34.82 -22.96 25.00
C PRO A 565 35.40 -22.13 23.84
N VAL A 566 34.59 -21.27 23.21
CA VAL A 566 35.09 -20.23 22.31
C VAL A 566 35.25 -18.95 23.13
N ALA A 567 36.46 -18.77 23.67
CA ALA A 567 36.96 -17.47 24.13
C ALA A 567 37.55 -16.71 22.94
N GLY A 568 37.24 -15.42 22.81
CA GLY A 568 37.95 -14.55 21.88
C GLY A 568 37.15 -13.32 21.46
N SER A 569 37.43 -12.19 22.12
CA SER A 569 37.33 -10.86 21.53
C SER A 569 38.01 -10.85 20.16
N ARG A 570 37.25 -10.82 19.06
CA ARG A 570 37.82 -10.65 17.72
C ARG A 570 37.77 -9.17 17.34
N THR A 571 38.93 -8.53 17.44
CA THR A 571 39.23 -7.28 16.75
C THR A 571 39.19 -7.51 15.24
N PHE A 572 38.53 -6.62 14.49
CA PHE A 572 38.68 -6.54 13.04
C PHE A 572 40.13 -6.08 12.72
N SER A 573 41.06 -7.01 12.75
CA SER A 573 42.43 -6.86 12.28
C SER A 573 42.52 -7.53 10.90
N LEU A 574 42.98 -6.78 9.89
CA LEU A 574 43.27 -7.30 8.54
C LEU A 574 44.39 -8.36 8.52
N GLN A 575 44.96 -8.70 9.68
CA GLN A 575 45.96 -9.76 9.83
C GLN A 575 45.45 -10.78 10.86
N GLY A 576 45.11 -11.98 10.37
CA GLY A 576 44.89 -13.17 11.21
C GLY A 576 43.45 -13.68 11.35
N VAL A 577 42.66 -13.71 10.26
CA VAL A 577 41.33 -14.36 10.29
C VAL A 577 41.49 -15.88 10.03
N PRO A 578 41.12 -16.77 10.96
CA PRO A 578 41.01 -18.20 10.65
C PRO A 578 39.96 -18.42 9.56
N GLY A 579 40.18 -19.40 8.68
CA GLY A 579 39.51 -19.54 7.37
C GLY A 579 37.98 -19.43 7.34
N ASP A 580 37.29 -19.69 8.45
CA ASP A 580 35.83 -19.60 8.59
C ASP A 580 35.27 -18.16 8.70
N GLY A 581 36.10 -17.13 8.89
CA GLY A 581 35.63 -15.74 8.98
C GLY A 581 35.77 -14.93 7.69
N VAL A 582 36.66 -15.37 6.78
CA VAL A 582 36.97 -14.65 5.53
C VAL A 582 35.81 -14.75 4.54
N LEU A 583 35.12 -15.89 4.52
CA LEU A 583 34.01 -16.18 3.62
C LEU A 583 32.70 -15.52 4.05
N ALA A 584 32.47 -15.31 5.35
CA ALA A 584 31.38 -14.48 5.85
C ALA A 584 31.56 -13.00 5.45
N ILE A 585 32.77 -12.47 5.55
CA ILE A 585 33.11 -11.13 5.03
C ILE A 585 32.98 -11.08 3.51
N GLU A 586 33.42 -12.14 2.81
CA GLU A 586 33.27 -12.26 1.37
C GLU A 586 31.81 -12.38 0.93
N LEU A 587 30.94 -13.04 1.71
CA LEU A 587 29.49 -13.05 1.50
C LEU A 587 28.89 -11.66 1.65
N CYS A 588 29.25 -10.92 2.70
CA CYS A 588 28.82 -9.53 2.87
C CYS A 588 29.33 -8.61 1.74
N LEU A 589 30.54 -8.84 1.23
CA LEU A 589 31.14 -8.09 0.11
C LEU A 589 30.60 -8.51 -1.27
N ARG A 590 30.21 -9.78 -1.46
CA ARG A 590 29.59 -10.25 -2.71
C ARG A 590 28.11 -9.85 -2.82
N LEU A 591 27.49 -9.51 -1.68
CA LEU A 591 26.12 -9.00 -1.60
C LEU A 591 26.05 -7.46 -1.62
N SER A 592 27.13 -6.72 -1.40
CA SER A 592 27.17 -5.27 -1.62
C SER A 592 27.16 -4.93 -3.10
#